data_AF-A0A953FXL8-F1
#
_entry.id   AF-A0A953FXL8-F1
#
_cell.length_a   1.000
_cell.length_b   1.000
_cell.length_c   1.000
_cell.angle_alpha   90.00
_cell.angle_beta   90.00
_cell.angle_gamma   90.00
#
_symmetry.space_group_name_H-M   'P 1'
#
loop_
_entity.id
_entity.type
_entity.pdbx_description
1 polymer ?
#
loop_
_entity_poly.entity_id
_entity_poly.type
_entity_poly.pdbx_seq_one_letter_code
_entity_poly.pdbx_strand_id
1 'polypeptide(L)'
;MKDGSQRASDTSTSVQELIWERLASMSPEERFQRFLQLNHDMRTLAIAGISARYPQAGAQELRLRFAVQTLGRDLSVKCLKWDPELQGY
;
A
#
# COMPACT_ATOMS: atom_id res chain seq x y z
N MET A 1 -17.62 -29.50 2.61
CA MET A 1 -16.49 -28.57 2.46
C MET A 1 -16.21 -28.44 0.98
N LYS A 2 -16.63 -27.34 0.34
CA LYS A 2 -16.37 -27.11 -1.09
C LYS A 2 -15.09 -26.30 -1.22
N ASP A 3 -14.11 -26.96 -1.80
CA ASP A 3 -12.97 -26.50 -2.57
C ASP A 3 -12.82 -24.97 -2.66
N GLY A 4 -11.82 -24.45 -1.93
CA GLY A 4 -11.45 -23.05 -1.96
C GLY A 4 -10.78 -22.74 -3.28
N SER A 5 -11.60 -22.35 -4.27
CA SER A 5 -11.24 -21.74 -5.56
C SER A 5 -9.77 -21.36 -5.63
N GLN A 6 -8.93 -22.30 -6.10
CA GLN A 6 -7.55 -22.06 -6.45
C GLN A 6 -7.57 -21.10 -7.64
N ARG A 7 -7.52 -19.79 -7.36
CA ARG A 7 -7.35 -18.79 -8.41
C ARG A 7 -6.05 -19.15 -9.12
N ALA A 8 -6.13 -19.53 -10.39
CA ALA A 8 -4.96 -19.70 -11.22
C ALA A 8 -4.14 -18.41 -11.08
N SER A 9 -2.92 -18.53 -10.56
CA SER A 9 -2.04 -17.39 -10.44
C SER A 9 -1.66 -16.94 -11.86
N ASP A 10 -1.77 -15.65 -12.17
CA ASP A 10 -1.22 -15.07 -13.41
C ASP A 10 0.31 -15.26 -13.50
N THR A 11 0.94 -15.80 -12.45
CA THR A 11 2.34 -16.19 -12.37
C THR A 11 2.46 -17.71 -12.47
N SER A 12 3.16 -18.21 -13.49
CA SER A 12 3.43 -19.65 -13.63
C SER A 12 4.30 -20.17 -12.47
N THR A 13 4.22 -21.47 -12.20
CA THR A 13 5.03 -22.13 -11.15
C THR A 13 6.53 -21.86 -11.32
N SER A 14 7.05 -21.94 -12.54
CA SER A 14 8.45 -21.66 -12.84
C SER A 14 8.88 -20.23 -12.52
N VAL A 15 7.98 -19.26 -12.70
CA VAL A 15 8.25 -17.85 -12.35
C VAL A 15 8.17 -17.67 -10.84
N GLN A 16 7.26 -18.36 -10.15
CA GLN A 16 7.21 -18.35 -8.68
C GLN A 16 8.50 -18.91 -8.07
N GLU A 17 9.01 -20.03 -8.60
CA GLU A 17 10.28 -20.62 -8.18
C GLU A 17 11.44 -19.63 -8.34
N LEU A 18 11.53 -18.96 -9.50
CA LEU A 18 12.54 -17.93 -9.74
C LEU A 18 12.45 -16.75 -8.76
N ILE A 19 11.22 -16.31 -8.43
CA ILE A 19 11.00 -15.25 -7.44
C ILE A 19 11.50 -15.70 -6.06
N TRP A 20 11.20 -16.93 -5.67
CA TRP A 20 11.64 -17.48 -4.38
C TRP A 20 13.16 -17.62 -4.30
N GLU A 21 13.80 -18.19 -5.33
CA GLU A 21 15.25 -18.29 -5.42
C GLU A 21 15.90 -16.91 -5.30
N ARG A 22 15.37 -15.92 -6.02
CA ARG A 22 15.88 -14.55 -5.98
C ARG A 22 15.74 -13.91 -4.60
N LEU A 23 14.61 -14.11 -3.92
CA LEU A 23 14.39 -13.57 -2.58
C LEU A 23 15.25 -14.28 -1.53
N ALA A 24 15.47 -15.59 -1.68
CA ALA A 24 16.30 -16.39 -0.79
C ALA A 24 17.79 -16.06 -0.93
N SER A 25 18.24 -15.66 -2.14
CA SER A 25 19.64 -15.32 -2.39
C SER A 25 20.02 -13.90 -1.95
N MET A 26 19.06 -13.04 -1.60
CA MET A 26 19.35 -11.66 -1.19
C MET A 26 20.02 -11.62 0.18
N SER A 27 21.00 -10.73 0.33
CA SER A 27 21.49 -10.38 1.66
C SER A 27 20.38 -9.68 2.47
N PRO A 28 20.46 -9.69 3.82
CA PRO A 28 19.52 -8.95 4.66
C PRO A 28 19.44 -7.46 4.30
N GLU A 29 20.58 -6.84 3.95
CA GLU A 29 20.64 -5.43 3.54
C GLU A 29 19.92 -5.20 2.21
N GLU A 30 20.22 -6.00 1.19
CA GLU A 30 19.58 -5.88 -0.13
C GLU A 30 18.06 -6.04 -0.01
N ARG A 31 17.62 -7.04 0.76
CA ARG A 31 16.20 -7.29 1.00
C ARG A 31 15.54 -6.12 1.72
N PHE A 32 16.22 -5.53 2.70
CA PHE A 32 15.73 -4.35 3.40
C PHE A 32 15.62 -3.13 2.48
N GLN A 33 16.62 -2.87 1.64
CA GLN A 33 16.57 -1.77 0.67
C GLN A 33 15.43 -1.95 -0.35
N ARG A 34 15.22 -3.17 -0.84
CA ARG A 34 14.07 -3.48 -1.72
C ARG A 34 12.74 -3.24 -1.02
N PHE A 35 12.62 -3.61 0.25
CA PHE A 35 11.42 -3.34 1.05
C PHE A 35 11.18 -1.83 1.23
N LEU A 36 12.21 -1.05 1.52
CA LEU A 36 12.09 0.41 1.64
C LEU A 36 11.64 1.05 0.33
N GLN A 37 12.24 0.64 -0.79
CA GLN A 37 11.85 1.12 -2.13
C GLN A 37 10.39 0.80 -2.42
N LEU A 38 9.96 -0.45 -2.18
CA LEU A 38 8.58 -0.85 -2.39
C LEU A 38 7.59 -0.01 -1.57
N ASN A 39 7.91 0.25 -0.30
CA ASN A 39 7.07 1.10 0.55
C ASN A 39 6.99 2.53 0.04
N HIS A 40 8.09 3.08 -0.48
CA HIS A 40 8.10 4.38 -1.11
C HIS A 40 7.19 4.41 -2.35
N ASP A 41 7.35 3.44 -3.25
CA ASP A 41 6.58 3.35 -4.50
C ASP A 41 5.08 3.19 -4.23
N MET A 42 4.72 2.32 -3.28
CA MET A 42 3.32 2.13 -2.86
C MET A 42 2.72 3.42 -2.30
N ARG A 43 3.47 4.17 -1.48
CA ARG A 43 3.01 5.46 -0.95
C ARG A 43 2.81 6.48 -2.06
N THR A 44 3.76 6.58 -3.00
CA THR A 44 3.68 7.48 -4.15
C THR A 44 2.45 7.18 -5.00
N LEU A 45 2.21 5.91 -5.32
CA LEU A 45 1.05 5.47 -6.08
C LEU A 45 -0.26 5.77 -5.34
N ALA A 46 -0.33 5.50 -4.04
CA ALA A 46 -1.51 5.76 -3.23
C ALA A 46 -1.83 7.27 -3.20
N ILE A 47 -0.84 8.13 -2.96
CA ILE A 47 -1.02 9.58 -2.95
C ILE A 47 -1.47 10.09 -4.32
N ALA A 48 -0.89 9.59 -5.42
CA ALA A 48 -1.31 9.94 -6.77
C ALA A 48 -2.78 9.58 -7.01
N GLY A 49 -3.21 8.38 -6.59
CA GLY A 49 -4.60 7.96 -6.67
C GLY A 49 -5.56 8.80 -5.80
N ILE A 50 -5.13 9.21 -4.60
CA ILE A 50 -5.91 10.12 -3.74
C ILE A 50 -6.03 11.48 -4.41
N SER A 51 -4.93 12.04 -4.91
CA SER A 51 -4.91 13.33 -5.60
C SER A 51 -5.86 13.36 -6.80
N ALA A 52 -5.90 12.28 -7.58
CA ALA A 52 -6.84 12.15 -8.70
C ALA A 52 -8.32 12.18 -8.26
N ARG A 53 -8.65 11.66 -7.08
CA ARG A 53 -10.02 11.69 -6.53
C ARG A 53 -10.37 13.02 -5.85
N TYR A 54 -9.38 13.71 -5.29
CA TYR A 54 -9.54 14.95 -4.53
C TYR A 54 -8.62 16.03 -5.11
N PRO A 55 -8.90 16.53 -6.32
CA PRO A 55 -7.99 17.45 -7.02
C PRO A 55 -7.79 18.80 -6.31
N GLN A 56 -8.70 19.18 -5.42
CA GLN A 56 -8.61 20.42 -4.62
C GLN A 56 -7.89 20.21 -3.28
N ALA A 57 -7.58 18.97 -2.90
CA ALA A 57 -6.94 18.67 -1.64
C ALA A 57 -5.49 19.17 -1.63
N GLY A 58 -5.16 20.00 -0.64
CA GLY A 58 -3.78 20.42 -0.41
C GLY A 58 -2.90 19.26 0.11
N ALA A 59 -1.58 19.47 0.11
CA ALA A 59 -0.61 18.45 0.52
C ALA A 59 -0.85 17.88 1.94
N GLN A 60 -1.35 18.70 2.87
CA GLN A 60 -1.70 18.24 4.22
C GLN A 60 -2.89 17.29 4.21
N GLU A 61 -3.94 17.63 3.47
CA GLU A 61 -5.14 16.80 3.36
C GLU A 61 -4.85 15.49 2.64
N LEU A 62 -4.02 15.50 1.58
CA LEU A 62 -3.57 14.28 0.91
C LEU A 62 -2.86 13.32 1.88
N ARG A 63 -2.01 13.85 2.79
CA ARG A 63 -1.36 13.03 3.83
C ARG A 63 -2.36 12.44 4.82
N LEU A 64 -3.35 13.22 5.25
CA LEU A 64 -4.39 12.77 6.18
C LEU A 64 -5.28 11.70 5.54
N ARG A 65 -5.67 11.88 4.29
CA ARG A 65 -6.41 10.88 3.50
C ARG A 65 -5.59 9.60 3.29
N PHE A 66 -4.29 9.71 3.04
CA PHE A 66 -3.38 8.55 2.98
C PHE A 66 -3.31 7.81 4.31
N ALA A 67 -3.24 8.54 5.43
CA ALA A 67 -3.25 7.95 6.75
C ALA A 67 -4.57 7.19 7.03
N VAL A 68 -5.72 7.79 6.70
CA VAL A 68 -7.02 7.11 6.79
C VAL A 68 -7.07 5.85 5.95
N GLN A 69 -6.57 5.88 4.71
CA GLN A 69 -6.53 4.71 3.84
C GLN A 69 -5.65 3.59 4.41
N THR A 70 -4.57 3.93 5.11
CA THR A 70 -3.59 2.96 5.61
C THR A 70 -3.96 2.41 7.00
N LEU A 71 -4.44 3.27 7.90
CA LEU A 71 -4.70 2.95 9.31
C LEU A 71 -6.19 2.65 9.58
N GLY A 72 -7.07 2.99 8.63
CA GLY A 72 -8.50 3.07 8.86
C GLY A 72 -8.92 4.39 9.52
N ARG A 73 -10.22 4.69 9.42
CA ARG A 73 -10.82 5.93 9.94
C ARG A 73 -10.70 6.03 11.46
N ASP A 74 -11.07 4.98 12.20
CA ASP A 74 -11.11 4.99 13.67
C ASP A 74 -9.77 5.38 14.29
N LEU A 75 -8.68 4.78 13.81
CA LEU A 75 -7.34 5.07 14.32
C LEU A 75 -6.87 6.46 13.88
N SER A 76 -7.18 6.85 12.65
CA SER A 76 -6.82 8.15 12.11
C SER A 76 -7.51 9.30 12.84
N VAL A 77 -8.80 9.18 13.16
CA VAL A 77 -9.54 10.19 13.95
C VAL A 77 -8.95 10.28 15.36
N LYS A 78 -8.65 9.15 16.00
CA LYS A 78 -8.07 9.14 17.36
C LYS A 78 -6.69 9.81 17.41
N CYS A 79 -5.81 9.49 16.46
CA CYS A 79 -4.41 9.92 16.46
C CYS A 79 -4.20 11.29 15.81
N LEU A 80 -4.90 11.58 14.72
CA LEU A 80 -4.69 12.77 13.89
C LEU A 80 -5.75 13.85 14.11
N LYS A 81 -6.80 13.55 14.89
CA LYS A 81 -7.94 14.44 15.15
C LYS A 81 -8.58 14.97 13.87
N TRP A 82 -8.54 14.15 12.81
CA TRP A 82 -9.05 14.50 11.50
C TRP A 82 -10.00 13.43 10.96
N ASP A 83 -11.17 13.85 10.46
CA ASP A 83 -12.18 12.98 9.87
C ASP A 83 -12.52 13.40 8.43
N PRO A 84 -12.27 12.55 7.42
CA PRO A 84 -12.54 12.88 6.02
C PRO A 84 -14.01 13.18 5.71
N GLU A 85 -14.96 12.68 6.50
CA GLU A 85 -16.39 12.93 6.25
C GLU A 85 -16.88 14.24 6.86
N LEU A 86 -16.16 14.78 7.86
CA LEU A 86 -16.54 16.03 8.54
C LEU A 86 -15.71 17.22 8.10
N GLN A 87 -14.47 16.97 7.69
CA GLN A 87 -13.45 17.99 7.45
C GLN A 87 -12.76 17.86 6.09
N GLY A 88 -13.07 16.81 5.33
CA GLY A 88 -12.61 16.69 3.95
C GLY A 88 -13.38 17.65 3.04
N TYR A 89 -12.67 18.21 2.06
CA TYR A 89 -13.29 18.87 0.91
C TYR A 89 -13.90 17.84 -0.06
#